data_AF-A0A7X7YTQ5-F1
#
_entry.id   AF-A0A7X7YTQ5-F1
#
_cell.length_a   1.000
_cell.length_b   1.000
_cell.length_c   1.000
_cell.angle_alpha   90.00
_cell.angle_beta   90.00
_cell.angle_gamma   90.00
#
_symmetry.space_group_name_H-M   'P 1'
#
loop_
_entity.id
_entity.type
_entity.pdbx_description
1 polymer ?
#
loop_
_entity_poly.entity_id
_entity_poly.type
_entity_poly.pdbx_seq_one_letter_code
_entity_poly.pdbx_strand_id
1 'polypeptide(L)'
;MGIWSNAFKVNVSKELTEDDKVFLSKICLKIKKRNLSDIAVLMAESSRPVNVLVSNFIYFLKPTLGFLLSKKDMERAAELLENPEGLEFFKSQLK
;
A
#
# COMPACT_ATOMS: atom_id res chain seq x y z
N MET A 1 -33.93 -14.63 -3.04
CA MET A 1 -32.86 -13.70 -3.47
C MET A 1 -31.56 -14.04 -2.74
N GLY A 2 -30.79 -15.04 -3.21
CA GLY A 2 -29.72 -15.64 -2.38
C GLY A 2 -28.27 -15.51 -2.87
N ILE A 3 -28.04 -15.13 -4.13
CA ILE A 3 -26.69 -15.11 -4.74
C ILE A 3 -26.14 -13.69 -5.00
N TRP A 4 -27.02 -12.69 -5.08
CA TRP A 4 -26.66 -11.30 -5.42
C TRP A 4 -26.18 -10.48 -4.22
N SER A 5 -26.43 -10.93 -2.99
CA SER A 5 -26.13 -10.18 -1.75
C SER A 5 -24.64 -10.09 -1.43
N ASN A 6 -23.80 -10.99 -1.96
CA ASN A 6 -22.35 -10.94 -1.79
C ASN A 6 -21.62 -10.24 -2.95
N ALA A 7 -22.24 -10.14 -4.13
CA ALA A 7 -21.61 -9.55 -5.31
C ALA A 7 -21.41 -8.02 -5.20
N PHE A 8 -22.19 -7.36 -4.34
CA PHE A 8 -22.13 -5.91 -4.09
C PHE A 8 -21.62 -5.56 -2.68
N LYS A 9 -21.01 -6.51 -1.98
CA LYS A 9 -20.33 -6.19 -0.72
C LYS A 9 -19.09 -5.38 -1.05
N VAL A 10 -19.23 -4.06 -0.92
CA VAL A 10 -18.08 -3.16 -0.81
C VAL A 10 -17.30 -3.62 0.41
N ASN A 11 -16.05 -4.03 0.21
CA ASN A 11 -15.15 -4.28 1.33
C ASN A 11 -15.09 -2.99 2.15
N VAL A 12 -15.73 -3.01 3.32
CA VAL A 12 -15.66 -1.91 4.27
C VAL A 12 -14.19 -1.81 4.63
N SER A 13 -13.55 -0.71 4.23
CA SER A 13 -12.14 -0.43 4.50
C SER A 13 -11.88 -0.66 5.99
N LYS A 14 -11.04 -1.64 6.30
CA LYS A 14 -10.68 -1.99 7.67
C LYS A 14 -9.97 -0.80 8.30
N GLU A 15 -10.33 -0.40 9.52
CA GLU A 15 -9.65 0.71 10.18
C GLU A 15 -8.15 0.42 10.36
N LEU A 16 -7.30 1.42 10.10
CA LEU A 16 -5.86 1.28 10.30
C LEU A 16 -5.51 1.18 11.78
N THR A 17 -4.86 0.08 12.17
CA THR A 17 -4.33 -0.05 13.54
C THR A 17 -3.07 0.81 13.72
N GLU A 18 -2.74 1.13 14.98
CA GLU A 18 -1.51 1.87 15.29
C GLU A 18 -0.24 1.12 14.84
N ASP A 19 -0.24 -0.21 14.93
CA ASP A 19 0.86 -1.04 14.44
C ASP A 19 1.04 -0.92 12.91
N ASP A 20 -0.06 -0.82 12.16
CA ASP A 20 -0.03 -0.65 10.72
C ASP A 20 0.50 0.74 10.33
N LYS A 21 0.12 1.79 11.07
CA LYS A 21 0.65 3.15 10.89
C LYS A 21 2.15 3.20 11.15
N VAL A 22 2.63 2.57 12.24
CA VAL A 22 4.07 2.48 12.55
C VAL A 22 4.82 1.73 11.46
N PHE A 23 4.24 0.62 10.97
CA PHE A 23 4.83 -0.18 9.90
C PHE A 23 4.95 0.62 8.59
N LEU A 24 3.87 1.25 8.13
CA LEU A 24 3.88 2.10 6.93
C LEU A 24 4.85 3.27 7.07
N SER A 25 4.91 3.91 8.25
CA SER A 25 5.84 5.01 8.50
C SER A 25 7.31 4.59 8.32
N LYS A 26 7.67 3.38 8.79
CA LYS A 26 9.03 2.83 8.57
C LYS A 26 9.32 2.62 7.08
N ILE A 27 8.33 2.22 6.28
CA ILE A 27 8.47 2.07 4.83
C ILE A 27 8.64 3.45 4.17
N CYS A 28 7.77 4.41 4.51
CA CYS A 28 7.86 5.78 4.01
C CYS A 28 9.24 6.41 4.30
N LEU A 29 9.79 6.19 5.49
CA LEU A 29 11.15 6.63 5.82
C LEU A 29 12.23 6.00 4.92
N LYS A 30 12.11 4.71 4.59
CA LYS A 30 13.04 4.03 3.67
C LYS A 30 12.92 4.55 2.24
N ILE A 31 11.74 4.95 1.81
CA ILE A 31 11.47 5.57 0.50
C ILE A 31 12.05 6.99 0.45
N LYS A 32 11.75 7.81 1.46
CA LYS A 32 12.28 9.18 1.61
C LYS A 32 13.82 9.21 1.58
N LYS A 33 14.48 8.31 2.31
CA LYS A 33 15.96 8.18 2.32
C LYS A 33 16.59 7.91 0.95
N ARG A 34 15.81 7.51 -0.06
CA ARG A 34 16.27 7.20 -1.42
C ARG A 34 15.84 8.24 -2.44
N ASN A 35 15.19 9.33 -2.01
CA ASN A 35 14.58 10.31 -2.92
C ASN A 35 13.58 9.67 -3.89
N LEU A 36 12.85 8.64 -3.43
CA LEU A 36 11.83 7.93 -4.22
C LEU A 36 10.40 8.38 -3.89
N SER A 37 10.23 9.45 -3.09
CA SER A 37 8.91 9.90 -2.61
C SER A 37 7.98 10.26 -3.76
N ASP A 38 8.45 11.05 -4.73
CA ASP A 38 7.63 11.51 -5.85
C ASP A 38 7.16 10.35 -6.73
N ILE A 39 8.04 9.39 -7.00
CA ILE A 39 7.71 8.17 -7.76
C ILE A 39 6.70 7.32 -6.98
N ALA A 40 6.87 7.18 -5.67
CA ALA A 40 5.96 6.42 -4.82
C ALA A 40 4.56 7.07 -4.72
N VAL A 41 4.49 8.41 -4.63
CA VAL A 41 3.23 9.16 -4.66
C VAL A 41 2.55 9.05 -6.02
N LEU A 42 3.29 9.24 -7.11
CA LEU A 42 2.78 9.09 -8.47
C LEU A 42 2.17 7.70 -8.70
N MET A 43 2.85 6.65 -8.24
CA MET A 43 2.37 5.27 -8.33
C MET A 43 1.14 5.02 -7.45
N ALA A 44 1.14 5.56 -6.23
CA ALA A 44 0.01 5.48 -5.31
C ALA A 44 -1.23 6.25 -5.78
N GLU A 45 -1.06 7.30 -6.59
CA GLU A 45 -2.16 8.04 -7.21
C GLU A 45 -2.66 7.36 -8.48
N SER A 46 -1.75 6.78 -9.27
CA SER A 46 -2.06 6.08 -10.54
C SER A 46 -2.87 4.79 -10.34
N SER A 47 -2.95 4.28 -9.12
CA SER A 47 -3.67 3.04 -8.79
C SER A 47 -5.17 3.20 -8.53
N ARG A 48 -5.71 4.42 -8.55
CA ARG A 48 -7.08 4.72 -8.11
C ARG A 48 -8.24 4.23 -9.00
N PRO A 49 -8.05 3.43 -10.07
CA PRO A 49 -9.10 2.46 -10.43
C PRO A 49 -8.58 1.03 -10.69
N VAL A 50 -7.31 0.74 -10.44
CA VAL A 50 -6.69 -0.55 -10.76
C VAL A 50 -6.03 -1.13 -9.52
N ASN A 51 -6.84 -1.82 -8.72
CA ASN A 51 -6.43 -2.57 -7.52
C ASN A 51 -5.35 -3.65 -7.80
N VAL A 52 -4.96 -3.87 -9.06
CA VAL A 52 -3.99 -4.90 -9.48
C VAL A 52 -2.57 -4.32 -9.71
N LEU A 53 -2.43 -3.01 -9.91
CA LEU A 53 -1.11 -2.41 -10.20
C LEU A 53 -0.29 -2.13 -8.94
N VAL A 54 -0.94 -1.89 -7.80
CA VAL A 54 -0.25 -1.66 -6.50
C VAL A 54 0.42 -2.93 -6.00
N SER A 55 -0.29 -4.06 -6.03
CA SER A 55 0.22 -5.36 -5.59
C SER A 55 1.44 -5.78 -6.42
N ASN A 56 1.52 -5.35 -7.69
CA ASN A 56 2.67 -5.57 -8.58
C ASN A 56 3.82 -4.54 -8.42
N PHE A 57 3.54 -3.33 -7.96
CA PHE A 57 4.55 -2.28 -7.74
C PHE A 57 5.54 -2.65 -6.63
N ILE A 58 5.07 -3.32 -5.58
CA ILE A 58 5.98 -3.81 -4.53
C ILE A 58 6.97 -4.84 -5.09
N TYR A 59 6.55 -5.70 -6.02
CA TYR A 59 7.48 -6.59 -6.73
C TYR A 59 8.43 -5.83 -7.66
N PHE A 60 8.01 -4.69 -8.24
CA PHE A 60 8.88 -3.82 -9.03
C PHE A 60 9.95 -3.11 -8.18
N LEU A 61 9.62 -2.69 -6.96
CA LEU A 61 10.57 -2.14 -6.00
C LEU A 61 11.45 -3.21 -5.33
N LYS A 62 11.23 -4.49 -5.57
CA LYS A 62 12.00 -5.59 -4.98
C LYS A 62 13.52 -5.51 -5.22
N PRO A 63 14.08 -5.07 -6.37
CA PRO A 63 15.53 -4.94 -6.52
C PRO A 63 16.12 -3.83 -5.64
N THR A 64 15.34 -2.79 -5.33
CA THR A 64 15.80 -1.61 -4.57
C THR A 64 15.48 -1.69 -3.07
N LEU A 65 14.37 -2.35 -2.72
CA LEU A 65 13.89 -2.55 -1.35
C LEU A 65 14.07 -3.97 -0.82
N GLY A 66 14.31 -4.97 -1.68
CA GLY A 66 14.33 -6.38 -1.30
C GLY A 66 15.49 -6.81 -0.40
N PHE A 67 16.54 -5.99 -0.28
CA PHE A 67 17.56 -6.17 0.77
C PHE A 67 17.09 -5.71 2.16
N LEU A 68 16.04 -4.88 2.23
CA LEU A 68 15.61 -4.17 3.44
C LEU A 68 14.17 -4.44 3.89
N LEU A 69 13.37 -5.08 3.03
CA LEU A 69 12.03 -5.54 3.32
C LEU A 69 11.97 -7.02 3.00
N SER A 70 11.58 -7.82 3.99
CA SER A 70 11.35 -9.24 3.74
C SER A 70 10.19 -9.39 2.75
N LYS A 71 10.12 -10.53 2.07
CA LYS A 71 8.96 -10.86 1.19
C LYS A 71 7.63 -10.68 1.94
N LYS A 72 7.60 -11.04 3.22
CA LYS A 72 6.46 -10.89 4.12
C LYS A 72 6.09 -9.42 4.40
N ASP A 73 7.09 -8.56 4.59
CA ASP A 73 6.85 -7.12 4.77
C ASP A 73 6.32 -6.47 3.49
N MET A 74 6.83 -6.92 2.35
CA MET A 74 6.34 -6.49 1.04
C MET A 74 4.87 -6.89 0.83
N GLU A 75 4.51 -8.14 1.11
CA GLU A 75 3.12 -8.61 1.03
C GLU A 75 2.21 -7.84 2.01
N ARG A 76 2.63 -7.65 3.26
CA ARG A 76 1.89 -6.87 4.26
C ARG A 76 1.69 -5.41 3.81
N ALA A 77 2.71 -4.80 3.22
CA ALA A 77 2.60 -3.43 2.71
C ALA A 77 1.62 -3.35 1.53
N ALA A 78 1.59 -4.35 0.64
CA ALA A 78 0.63 -4.41 -0.46
C ALA A 78 -0.81 -4.48 0.08
N GLU A 79 -1.07 -5.39 1.02
CA GLU A 79 -2.37 -5.54 1.67
C GLU A 79 -2.84 -4.24 2.35
N LEU A 80 -1.94 -3.52 3.00
CA LEU A 80 -2.27 -2.23 3.64
C LEU A 80 -2.51 -1.10 2.63
N LEU A 81 -1.89 -1.14 1.45
CA LEU A 81 -2.10 -0.15 0.40
C LEU A 81 -3.32 -0.43 -0.47
N GLU A 82 -3.83 -1.67 -0.48
CA GLU A 82 -5.13 -2.02 -1.05
C GLU A 82 -6.29 -1.42 -0.25
N ASN A 83 -6.05 -1.07 1.02
CA ASN A 83 -6.98 -0.33 1.86
C ASN A 83 -6.93 1.18 1.54
N PRO A 84 -8.06 1.82 1.16
CA PRO A 84 -8.11 3.26 0.90
C PRO A 84 -7.54 4.11 2.05
N GLU A 85 -7.82 3.76 3.30
CA GLU A 85 -7.31 4.51 4.46
C GLU A 85 -5.78 4.37 4.59
N GLY A 86 -5.26 3.18 4.32
CA GLY A 86 -3.82 2.91 4.36
C GLY A 86 -3.07 3.63 3.25
N LEU A 87 -3.68 3.70 2.07
CA LEU A 87 -3.17 4.47 0.94
C LEU A 87 -3.15 5.98 1.21
N GLU A 88 -4.22 6.54 1.80
CA GLU A 88 -4.23 7.95 2.21
C GLU A 88 -3.16 8.24 3.27
N PHE A 89 -3.06 7.38 4.29
CA PHE A 89 -2.04 7.52 5.31
C PHE A 89 -0.64 7.46 4.70
N PHE A 90 -0.37 6.48 3.84
CA PHE A 90 0.91 6.33 3.15
C PHE A 90 1.31 7.59 2.36
N LYS A 91 0.39 8.15 1.56
CA LYS A 91 0.65 9.40 0.83
C LYS A 91 0.90 10.58 1.76
N SER A 92 0.15 10.68 2.86
CA SER A 92 0.35 11.75 3.85
C SER A 92 1.74 11.71 4.48
N GLN A 93 2.29 10.51 4.66
CA GLN A 93 3.62 10.29 5.22
C GLN A 93 4.75 10.45 4.19
N LEU A 94 4.45 10.43 2.89
CA LEU A 94 5.44 10.61 1.82
C LEU A 94 5.65 12.07 1.41
N LYS A 95 4.60 12.91 1.57
CA LYS A 95 4.71 14.37 1.51
C LYS A 95 5.61 14.91 2.63
#